data_AF-A0A3A9F563-F1
#
_entry.id   AF-A0A3A9F563-F1
#
_cell.length_a   1.000
_cell.length_b   1.000
_cell.length_c   1.000
_cell.angle_alpha   90.00
_cell.angle_beta   90.00
_cell.angle_gamma   90.00
#
_symmetry.space_group_name_H-M   'P 1'
#
loop_
_entity.id
_entity.type
_entity.pdbx_description
1 polymer ?
#
loop_
_entity_poly.entity_id
_entity_poly.type
_entity_poly.pdbx_seq_one_letter_code
_entity_poly.pdbx_strand_id
1 'polypeptide(L)'
;MKDAMFIVDKSKKYIIYGAGGDGIKMAGILKDAGVFVWGYIDARAESIGKVKGFSVYTLQKASEEITDKNKFIIIVTIKNLFEHSQIVRRLVEEGFDQCIYKPVETLRGVGNIVQNEIGKVYDELIIRKRLLAGKMLGKSGKGLNLVCRNKLIIETRDESVLVWLPEELIYNYNDFQDAYGRISMSAFFPLVELYQLFMGQYKSEEEVNGVIDNFICYSMEWVKKNGIEYNEGLKLSLIRSRYNVFVEMQRMMETDRDFFVRNAPTVCRGNNGAFYMSSSGRNRVAFLIAHGYHFVPVNMSMKDYQSWINEKIYQGIIMYLEKKEIDILEIPIPHPYLADVSARYTEYIHVFCTKVINIVLKQLYKKNRKYDGSICFIDKGGYKKSLEKEQIGCALLDAGCMRRYLAMNGFSASSVEGSNVESFTDMEKMLDILLEEGNTEEQTDKEYTMLIMDSRIGHRLKPDVFREAAQIFLINWREEEDYLQNCLELGFTICEKLFLTVWDCRQVEGYWLKR
;
A
#
# COMPACT_ATOMS: atom_id res chain seq x y z
N MET A 1 -30.56 26.70 -12.00
CA MET A 1 -30.46 26.32 -10.56
C MET A 1 -31.48 25.27 -10.12
N LYS A 2 -32.75 25.30 -10.59
CA LYS A 2 -33.76 24.27 -10.22
C LYS A 2 -33.46 22.85 -10.73
N ASP A 3 -32.79 22.69 -11.88
CA ASP A 3 -32.50 21.36 -12.46
C ASP A 3 -31.36 20.59 -11.80
N ALA A 4 -30.64 21.22 -10.85
CA ALA A 4 -29.53 20.61 -10.12
C ALA A 4 -29.93 20.01 -8.77
N MET A 5 -31.21 20.11 -8.39
CA MET A 5 -31.74 19.65 -7.10
C MET A 5 -32.88 18.66 -7.29
N PHE A 6 -33.16 17.85 -6.27
CA PHE A 6 -34.34 17.00 -6.18
C PHE A 6 -34.97 17.09 -4.79
N ILE A 7 -36.27 16.77 -4.69
CA ILE A 7 -37.02 16.80 -3.45
C ILE A 7 -37.29 15.37 -3.01
N VAL A 8 -36.98 15.08 -1.74
CA VAL A 8 -37.35 13.83 -1.09
C VAL A 8 -38.83 13.92 -0.73
N ASP A 9 -39.73 13.32 -1.51
CA ASP A 9 -41.16 13.35 -1.21
C ASP A 9 -41.91 12.12 -1.77
N LYS A 10 -43.20 12.03 -1.43
CA LYS A 10 -44.05 10.89 -1.77
C LYS A 10 -44.49 10.83 -3.24
N SER A 11 -44.28 11.89 -4.02
CA SER A 11 -44.60 11.92 -5.45
C SER A 11 -43.57 11.14 -6.28
N LYS A 12 -42.37 10.93 -5.73
CA LYS A 12 -41.30 10.14 -6.33
C LYS A 12 -41.51 8.65 -6.10
N LYS A 13 -40.94 7.86 -7.00
CA LYS A 13 -40.79 6.41 -6.84
C LYS A 13 -39.42 6.12 -6.23
N TYR A 14 -39.33 5.13 -5.35
CA TYR A 14 -38.08 4.81 -4.68
C TYR A 14 -37.55 3.45 -5.13
N ILE A 15 -36.24 3.40 -5.34
CA ILE A 15 -35.48 2.18 -5.63
C ILE A 15 -34.50 1.99 -4.49
N ILE A 16 -34.33 0.74 -4.06
CA ILE A 16 -33.38 0.39 -3.00
C ILE A 16 -32.21 -0.36 -3.64
N TYR A 17 -31.01 0.20 -3.56
CA TYR A 17 -29.80 -0.47 -4.03
C TYR A 17 -29.22 -1.32 -2.89
N GLY A 18 -29.25 -2.64 -3.05
CA GLY A 18 -28.82 -3.64 -2.08
C GLY A 18 -30.02 -4.36 -1.43
N ALA A 19 -30.35 -5.55 -1.93
CA ALA A 19 -31.44 -6.39 -1.42
C ALA A 19 -31.03 -7.20 -0.17
N GLY A 20 -30.26 -6.58 0.72
CA GLY A 20 -29.80 -7.15 1.98
C GLY A 20 -30.70 -6.81 3.17
N GLY A 21 -30.25 -7.13 4.39
CA GLY A 21 -31.04 -6.92 5.61
C GLY A 21 -31.50 -5.47 5.83
N ASP A 22 -30.66 -4.49 5.53
CA ASP A 22 -31.02 -3.07 5.71
C ASP A 22 -31.90 -2.54 4.57
N GLY A 23 -31.70 -3.03 3.34
CA GLY A 23 -32.60 -2.75 2.22
C GLY A 23 -34.03 -3.26 2.47
N ILE A 24 -34.17 -4.48 3.01
CA ILE A 24 -35.47 -5.06 3.36
C ILE A 24 -36.19 -4.21 4.42
N LYS A 25 -35.47 -3.79 5.46
CA LYS A 25 -36.04 -2.90 6.49
C LYS A 25 -36.44 -1.55 5.90
N MET A 26 -35.61 -1.01 5.00
CA MET A 26 -35.87 0.27 4.35
C MET A 26 -37.14 0.23 3.50
N ALA A 27 -37.37 -0.86 2.75
CA ALA A 27 -38.61 -1.04 2.00
C ALA A 27 -39.84 -1.02 2.91
N GLY A 28 -39.75 -1.63 4.11
CA GLY A 28 -40.79 -1.56 5.13
C GLY A 28 -41.06 -0.13 5.59
N ILE A 29 -40.01 0.59 5.98
CA ILE A 29 -40.10 1.99 6.44
C ILE A 29 -40.74 2.90 5.39
N LEU A 30 -40.32 2.77 4.11
CA LEU A 30 -40.87 3.57 3.02
C LEU A 30 -42.34 3.23 2.76
N LYS A 31 -42.70 1.94 2.79
CA LYS A 31 -44.08 1.49 2.62
C LYS A 31 -44.98 2.01 3.73
N ASP A 32 -44.53 1.93 4.98
CA ASP A 32 -45.26 2.44 6.16
C ASP A 32 -45.43 3.96 6.10
N ALA A 33 -44.47 4.68 5.50
CA ALA A 33 -44.56 6.11 5.23
C ALA A 33 -45.49 6.47 4.04
N GLY A 34 -46.08 5.47 3.36
CA GLY A 34 -46.95 5.65 2.19
C GLY A 34 -46.20 6.04 0.92
N VAL A 35 -44.92 5.65 0.81
CA VAL A 35 -44.07 5.89 -0.37
C VAL A 35 -44.10 4.68 -1.29
N PHE A 36 -44.12 4.91 -2.60
CA PHE A 36 -44.05 3.85 -3.59
C PHE A 36 -42.61 3.33 -3.75
N VAL A 37 -42.39 2.06 -3.39
CA VAL A 37 -41.15 1.33 -3.65
C VAL A 37 -41.33 0.55 -4.95
N TRP A 38 -40.52 0.87 -5.96
CA TRP A 38 -40.56 0.20 -7.26
C TRP A 38 -39.95 -1.20 -7.22
N GLY A 39 -38.80 -1.33 -6.56
CA GLY A 39 -38.05 -2.57 -6.49
C GLY A 39 -36.64 -2.37 -5.94
N TYR A 40 -35.84 -3.42 -6.05
CA TYR A 40 -34.43 -3.41 -5.66
C TYR A 40 -33.51 -3.43 -6.87
N ILE A 41 -32.34 -2.83 -6.73
CA ILE A 41 -31.17 -3.10 -7.59
C ILE A 41 -30.14 -3.86 -6.74
N ASP A 42 -29.62 -4.99 -7.22
CA ASP A 42 -28.57 -5.74 -6.53
C ASP A 42 -27.64 -6.41 -7.56
N ALA A 43 -26.34 -6.48 -7.26
CA ALA A 43 -25.38 -7.18 -8.13
C ALA A 43 -25.71 -8.68 -8.27
N ARG A 44 -26.43 -9.25 -7.31
CA ARG A 44 -26.88 -10.65 -7.28
C ARG A 44 -28.33 -10.80 -7.75
N ALA A 45 -28.89 -9.83 -8.46
CA ALA A 45 -30.30 -9.84 -8.84
C ALA A 45 -30.73 -11.13 -9.54
N GLU A 46 -29.86 -11.69 -10.39
CA GLU A 46 -30.16 -12.91 -11.15
C GLU A 46 -30.35 -14.15 -10.27
N SER A 47 -29.67 -14.22 -9.12
CA SER A 47 -29.87 -15.32 -8.16
C SER A 47 -31.00 -15.06 -7.17
N ILE A 48 -31.30 -13.79 -6.87
CA ILE A 48 -32.33 -13.43 -5.88
C ILE A 48 -33.73 -13.43 -6.49
N GLY A 49 -33.93 -12.79 -7.64
CA GLY A 49 -35.22 -12.64 -8.33
C GLY A 49 -36.24 -11.74 -7.61
N LYS A 50 -36.71 -12.13 -6.41
CA LYS A 50 -37.71 -11.37 -5.62
C LYS A 50 -37.41 -11.39 -4.12
N VAL A 51 -37.66 -10.25 -3.46
CA VAL A 51 -37.53 -10.11 -2.00
C VAL A 51 -38.77 -9.42 -1.43
N LYS A 52 -39.44 -10.09 -0.48
CA LYS A 52 -40.66 -9.57 0.19
C LYS A 52 -41.73 -9.03 -0.79
N GLY A 53 -41.86 -9.67 -1.95
CA GLY A 53 -42.83 -9.31 -2.99
C GLY A 53 -42.36 -8.28 -4.02
N PHE A 54 -41.20 -7.65 -3.83
CA PHE A 54 -40.60 -6.75 -4.82
C PHE A 54 -39.61 -7.48 -5.72
N SER A 55 -39.57 -7.11 -6.99
CA SER A 55 -38.58 -7.60 -7.95
C SER A 55 -37.19 -7.03 -7.64
N VAL A 56 -36.17 -7.82 -7.94
CA VAL A 56 -34.76 -7.44 -7.83
C VAL A 56 -34.14 -7.44 -9.22
N TYR A 57 -33.51 -6.33 -9.59
CA TYR A 57 -32.97 -6.08 -10.93
C TYR A 57 -31.46 -5.88 -10.89
N THR A 58 -30.79 -6.26 -11.97
CA THR A 58 -29.44 -5.73 -12.22
C THR A 58 -29.57 -4.24 -12.58
N LEU A 59 -28.50 -3.47 -12.41
CA LEU A 59 -28.50 -2.05 -12.77
C LEU A 59 -28.87 -1.86 -14.24
N GLN A 60 -28.29 -2.65 -15.15
CA GLN A 60 -28.58 -2.60 -16.58
C GLN A 60 -30.07 -2.82 -16.89
N LYS A 61 -30.69 -3.87 -16.33
CA LYS A 61 -32.12 -4.15 -16.54
C LYS A 61 -33.01 -3.02 -16.01
N ALA A 62 -32.71 -2.50 -14.81
CA ALA A 62 -33.42 -1.33 -14.28
C ALA A 62 -33.21 -0.07 -15.15
N SER A 63 -32.03 0.06 -15.78
CA SER A 63 -31.72 1.13 -16.71
C SER A 63 -32.59 1.04 -17.98
N GLU A 64 -32.78 -0.16 -18.52
CA GLU A 64 -33.60 -0.40 -19.72
C GLU A 64 -35.11 -0.23 -19.44
N GLU A 65 -35.61 -0.72 -18.30
CA GLU A 65 -37.05 -0.68 -17.98
C GLU A 65 -37.56 0.73 -17.62
N ILE A 66 -36.72 1.56 -17.01
CA ILE A 66 -37.15 2.87 -16.51
C ILE A 66 -36.83 3.95 -17.54
N THR A 67 -37.81 4.46 -18.27
CA THR A 67 -37.53 5.50 -19.29
C THR A 67 -37.27 6.90 -18.70
N ASP A 68 -37.99 7.27 -17.64
CA ASP A 68 -37.87 8.59 -17.00
C ASP A 68 -37.22 8.47 -15.61
N LYS A 69 -35.88 8.58 -15.59
CA LYS A 69 -35.08 8.44 -14.35
C LYS A 69 -35.35 9.53 -13.34
N ASN A 70 -35.78 10.71 -13.79
CA ASN A 70 -36.02 11.86 -12.91
C ASN A 70 -37.19 11.63 -11.95
N LYS A 71 -38.04 10.62 -12.19
CA LYS A 71 -39.12 10.22 -11.28
C LYS A 71 -38.67 9.33 -10.12
N PHE A 72 -37.42 8.89 -10.11
CA PHE A 72 -36.92 7.92 -9.15
C PHE A 72 -35.86 8.50 -8.22
N ILE A 73 -35.91 8.10 -6.95
CA ILE A 73 -34.84 8.31 -5.97
C ILE A 73 -34.26 6.95 -5.61
N ILE A 74 -32.94 6.81 -5.70
CA ILE A 74 -32.24 5.58 -5.29
C ILE A 74 -31.68 5.76 -3.89
N ILE A 75 -31.94 4.81 -3.00
CA ILE A 75 -31.33 4.75 -1.66
C ILE A 75 -30.34 3.59 -1.64
N VAL A 76 -29.07 3.87 -1.34
CA VAL A 76 -28.01 2.84 -1.30
C VAL A 76 -27.94 2.22 0.09
N THR A 77 -28.29 0.95 0.24
CA THR A 77 -28.47 0.27 1.54
C THR A 77 -27.52 -0.91 1.76
N ILE A 78 -26.42 -0.97 1.02
CA ILE A 78 -25.37 -1.96 1.30
C ILE A 78 -24.63 -1.59 2.60
N LYS A 79 -24.01 -2.58 3.25
CA LYS A 79 -23.33 -2.36 4.54
C LYS A 79 -21.97 -1.66 4.39
N ASN A 80 -21.27 -1.94 3.29
CA ASN A 80 -19.95 -1.38 3.07
C ASN A 80 -20.08 0.07 2.60
N LEU A 81 -20.03 1.01 3.56
CA LEU A 81 -20.16 2.43 3.26
C LEU A 81 -19.07 2.95 2.32
N PHE A 82 -17.92 2.27 2.24
CA PHE A 82 -16.82 2.63 1.35
C PHE A 82 -17.11 2.37 -0.15
N GLU A 83 -18.12 1.57 -0.47
CA GLU A 83 -18.53 1.29 -1.85
C GLU A 83 -19.63 2.25 -2.36
N HIS A 84 -20.25 3.03 -1.48
CA HIS A 84 -21.43 3.82 -1.85
C HIS A 84 -21.12 4.85 -2.95
N SER A 85 -20.03 5.60 -2.87
CA SER A 85 -19.69 6.59 -3.90
C SER A 85 -19.47 5.94 -5.27
N GLN A 86 -18.82 4.77 -5.32
CA GLN A 86 -18.58 4.02 -6.57
C GLN A 86 -19.90 3.50 -7.17
N ILE A 87 -20.80 2.99 -6.32
CA ILE A 87 -22.15 2.58 -6.77
C ILE A 87 -22.89 3.79 -7.34
N VAL A 88 -22.88 4.93 -6.66
CA VAL A 88 -23.59 6.12 -7.12
C VAL A 88 -23.03 6.65 -8.43
N ARG A 89 -21.72 6.60 -8.67
CA ARG A 89 -21.15 6.98 -9.98
C ARG A 89 -21.73 6.13 -11.12
N ARG A 90 -21.74 4.80 -10.96
CA ARG A 90 -22.38 3.88 -11.93
C ARG A 90 -23.87 4.16 -12.11
N LEU A 91 -24.59 4.50 -11.04
CA LEU A 91 -26.00 4.90 -11.13
C LEU A 91 -26.18 6.17 -11.96
N VAL A 92 -25.32 7.18 -11.75
CA VAL A 92 -25.37 8.47 -12.45
C VAL A 92 -25.00 8.33 -13.94
N GLU A 93 -24.06 7.44 -14.27
CA GLU A 93 -23.72 7.06 -15.66
C GLU A 93 -24.96 6.54 -16.41
N GLU A 94 -25.78 5.73 -15.73
CA GLU A 94 -27.08 5.22 -16.21
C GLU A 94 -28.23 6.24 -16.10
N GLY A 95 -27.92 7.50 -15.72
CA GLY A 95 -28.88 8.61 -15.64
C GLY A 95 -29.64 8.71 -14.31
N PHE A 96 -29.37 7.87 -13.32
CA PHE A 96 -29.95 7.96 -11.99
C PHE A 96 -29.15 8.92 -11.09
N ASP A 97 -29.44 10.21 -11.21
CA ASP A 97 -28.71 11.28 -10.49
C ASP A 97 -29.30 11.68 -9.12
N GLN A 98 -30.46 11.11 -8.75
CA GLN A 98 -31.14 11.37 -7.47
C GLN A 98 -30.85 10.25 -6.48
N CYS A 99 -29.71 10.33 -5.79
CA CYS A 99 -29.27 9.29 -4.87
C CYS A 99 -29.20 9.77 -3.41
N ILE A 100 -29.61 8.90 -2.48
CA ILE A 100 -29.41 9.04 -1.04
C ILE A 100 -28.46 7.93 -0.59
N TYR A 101 -27.29 8.32 -0.12
CA TYR A 101 -26.19 7.41 0.22
C TYR A 101 -25.30 8.03 1.31
N LYS A 102 -24.31 7.29 1.80
CA LYS A 102 -23.25 7.82 2.66
C LYS A 102 -22.01 8.09 1.78
N PRO A 103 -21.68 9.35 1.44
CA PRO A 103 -20.50 9.61 0.63
C PRO A 103 -19.23 9.28 1.39
N VAL A 104 -18.31 8.57 0.74
CA VAL A 104 -16.97 8.26 1.28
C VAL A 104 -16.22 9.53 1.66
N GLU A 105 -16.40 10.59 0.89
CA GLU A 105 -15.81 11.90 1.11
C GLU A 105 -16.26 12.47 2.45
N THR A 106 -17.54 12.32 2.81
CA THR A 106 -18.09 12.73 4.11
C THR A 106 -17.52 11.89 5.25
N LEU A 107 -17.34 10.57 5.07
CA LEU A 107 -16.69 9.71 6.06
C LEU A 107 -15.22 10.09 6.29
N ARG A 108 -14.56 10.54 5.23
CA ARG A 108 -13.19 11.05 5.29
C ARG A 108 -13.13 12.48 5.85
N GLY A 109 -14.24 13.22 5.93
CA GLY A 109 -14.26 14.62 6.37
C GLY A 109 -13.83 15.62 5.29
N VAL A 110 -13.96 15.26 4.02
CA VAL A 110 -13.71 16.12 2.83
C VAL A 110 -14.93 16.31 1.96
N GLY A 111 -16.10 15.83 2.41
CA GLY A 111 -17.34 15.97 1.67
C GLY A 111 -17.68 17.43 1.41
N ASN A 112 -18.10 17.73 0.18
CA ASN A 112 -18.64 19.04 -0.17
C ASN A 112 -20.04 19.24 0.46
N ILE A 113 -20.61 20.45 0.31
CA ILE A 113 -21.91 20.79 0.91
C ILE A 113 -23.02 19.82 0.47
N VAL A 114 -23.05 19.43 -0.82
CA VAL A 114 -24.05 18.50 -1.36
C VAL A 114 -23.90 17.12 -0.75
N GLN A 115 -22.68 16.57 -0.76
CA GLN A 115 -22.36 15.27 -0.18
C GLN A 115 -22.70 15.23 1.32
N ASN A 116 -22.33 16.26 2.08
CA ASN A 116 -22.62 16.31 3.51
C ASN A 116 -24.13 16.36 3.80
N GLU A 117 -24.91 17.09 3.01
CA GLU A 117 -26.37 17.11 3.16
C GLU A 117 -27.01 15.77 2.78
N ILE A 118 -26.56 15.13 1.69
CA ILE A 118 -27.01 13.78 1.32
C ILE A 118 -26.69 12.79 2.45
N GLY A 119 -25.46 12.83 2.99
CA GLY A 119 -25.03 11.96 4.08
C GLY A 119 -25.83 12.16 5.37
N LYS A 120 -26.24 13.39 5.70
CA LYS A 120 -27.15 13.65 6.84
C LYS A 120 -28.54 13.06 6.61
N VAL A 121 -29.10 13.23 5.40
CA VAL A 121 -30.41 12.64 5.07
C VAL A 121 -30.34 11.12 5.08
N TYR A 122 -29.23 10.55 4.61
CA TYR A 122 -28.96 9.12 4.71
C TYR A 122 -28.97 8.63 6.16
N ASP A 123 -28.26 9.29 7.07
CA ASP A 123 -28.23 8.91 8.49
C ASP A 123 -29.63 8.99 9.13
N GLU A 124 -30.39 10.03 8.81
CA GLU A 124 -31.77 10.19 9.27
C GLU A 124 -32.68 9.06 8.76
N LEU A 125 -32.52 8.67 7.51
CA LEU A 125 -33.32 7.64 6.89
C LEU A 125 -32.94 6.25 7.39
N ILE A 126 -31.65 5.90 7.42
CA ILE A 126 -31.16 4.55 7.66
C ILE A 126 -30.98 4.27 9.15
N ILE A 127 -30.39 5.21 9.89
CA ILE A 127 -30.09 5.03 11.32
C ILE A 127 -31.31 5.41 12.16
N ARG A 128 -31.90 6.59 11.89
CA ARG A 128 -33.05 7.10 12.67
C ARG A 128 -34.41 6.64 12.12
N LYS A 129 -34.42 5.91 11.01
CA LYS A 129 -35.63 5.33 10.40
C LYS A 129 -36.69 6.39 10.08
N ARG A 130 -36.24 7.59 9.71
CA ARG A 130 -37.10 8.77 9.52
C ARG A 130 -36.96 9.32 8.11
N LEU A 131 -38.06 9.30 7.35
CA LEU A 131 -38.12 9.95 6.04
C LEU A 131 -38.31 11.47 6.20
N LEU A 132 -37.37 12.25 5.65
CA LEU A 132 -37.41 13.71 5.66
C LEU A 132 -38.16 14.25 4.42
N ALA A 133 -39.48 14.09 4.40
CA ALA A 133 -40.32 14.57 3.30
C ALA A 133 -40.22 16.10 3.12
N GLY A 134 -40.12 16.56 1.87
CA GLY A 134 -39.95 17.97 1.48
C GLY A 134 -38.50 18.48 1.53
N LYS A 135 -37.53 17.66 1.98
CA LYS A 135 -36.12 18.06 1.98
C LYS A 135 -35.59 18.13 0.55
N MET A 136 -35.01 19.27 0.20
CA MET A 136 -34.35 19.50 -1.09
C MET A 136 -32.86 19.11 -0.99
N LEU A 137 -32.38 18.31 -1.94
CA LEU A 137 -31.02 17.81 -2.04
C LEU A 137 -30.42 18.12 -3.41
N GLY A 138 -29.10 18.28 -3.48
CA GLY A 138 -28.39 18.36 -4.75
C GLY A 138 -28.32 17.00 -5.42
N LYS A 139 -28.42 16.97 -6.75
CA LYS A 139 -28.18 15.75 -7.54
C LYS A 139 -26.71 15.33 -7.47
N SER A 140 -26.47 14.03 -7.56
CA SER A 140 -25.12 13.47 -7.63
C SER A 140 -24.46 13.83 -8.96
N GLY A 141 -23.19 14.25 -8.92
CA GLY A 141 -22.43 14.65 -10.11
C GLY A 141 -21.95 13.46 -10.94
N LYS A 142 -21.70 13.72 -12.24
CA LYS A 142 -21.00 12.80 -13.15
C LYS A 142 -19.49 12.91 -12.98
N GLY A 143 -18.80 11.79 -13.21
CA GLY A 143 -17.34 11.71 -13.21
C GLY A 143 -16.73 11.56 -11.81
N LEU A 144 -15.45 11.19 -11.80
CA LEU A 144 -14.64 11.11 -10.60
C LEU A 144 -14.05 12.48 -10.26
N ASN A 145 -14.12 12.86 -8.98
CA ASN A 145 -13.42 14.01 -8.42
C ASN A 145 -12.71 13.57 -7.14
N LEU A 146 -11.38 13.51 -7.19
CA LEU A 146 -10.55 13.05 -6.10
C LEU A 146 -10.16 14.23 -5.21
N VAL A 147 -10.70 14.23 -3.98
CA VAL A 147 -10.29 15.20 -2.95
C VAL A 147 -9.24 14.56 -2.06
N CYS A 148 -7.99 14.96 -2.28
CA CYS A 148 -6.83 14.48 -1.56
C CYS A 148 -6.35 15.53 -0.56
N ARG A 149 -6.21 15.14 0.70
CA ARG A 149 -5.57 15.99 1.72
C ARG A 149 -4.17 15.53 2.01
N ASN A 150 -3.43 16.47 2.56
CA ASN A 150 -2.16 16.20 3.14
C ASN A 150 -2.29 15.46 4.50
N LYS A 151 -2.49 14.14 4.44
CA LYS A 151 -2.85 13.33 5.62
C LYS A 151 -1.69 12.98 6.53
N LEU A 152 -0.48 13.06 6.03
CA LEU A 152 0.69 12.57 6.74
C LEU A 152 1.32 13.63 7.65
N ILE A 153 0.81 14.87 7.67
CA ILE A 153 1.27 15.90 8.62
C ILE A 153 0.78 15.58 10.04
N ILE A 154 1.70 15.63 10.99
CA ILE A 154 1.43 15.64 12.44
C ILE A 154 1.45 17.07 12.96
N GLU A 155 2.50 17.82 12.63
CA GLU A 155 2.71 19.18 13.11
C GLU A 155 3.52 19.99 12.09
N THR A 156 3.13 21.25 11.86
CA THR A 156 3.88 22.20 11.03
C THR A 156 4.54 23.25 11.92
N ARG A 157 5.82 23.52 11.68
CA ARG A 157 6.63 24.54 12.35
C ARG A 157 7.25 25.46 11.29
N ASP A 158 7.85 26.56 11.71
CA ASP A 158 8.36 27.60 10.79
C ASP A 158 9.35 27.05 9.75
N GLU A 159 10.32 26.23 10.16
CA GLU A 159 11.37 25.69 9.27
C GLU A 159 11.29 24.17 9.05
N SER A 160 10.41 23.47 9.79
CA SER A 160 10.33 22.01 9.77
C SER A 160 8.90 21.51 9.84
N VAL A 161 8.72 20.25 9.46
CA VAL A 161 7.45 19.55 9.56
C VAL A 161 7.68 18.19 10.22
N LEU A 162 6.76 17.81 11.09
CA LEU A 162 6.68 16.49 11.69
C LEU A 162 5.61 15.70 10.92
N VAL A 163 5.99 14.54 10.38
CA VAL A 163 5.14 13.75 9.49
C VAL A 163 5.19 12.26 9.82
N TRP A 164 4.13 11.54 9.44
CA TRP A 164 4.09 10.09 9.31
C TRP A 164 4.72 9.69 7.97
N LEU A 165 5.98 9.26 7.98
CA LEU A 165 6.68 8.84 6.77
C LEU A 165 6.52 7.32 6.57
N PRO A 166 6.10 6.84 5.38
CA PRO A 166 6.07 5.41 5.06
C PRO A 166 7.45 4.77 5.24
N GLU A 167 7.50 3.59 5.86
CA GLU A 167 8.75 2.93 6.25
C GLU A 167 9.69 2.62 5.08
N GLU A 168 9.15 2.36 3.89
CA GLU A 168 9.88 2.07 2.66
C GLU A 168 10.67 3.27 2.12
N LEU A 169 10.33 4.49 2.57
CA LEU A 169 11.07 5.71 2.25
C LEU A 169 12.18 6.02 3.26
N ILE A 170 12.27 5.30 4.38
CA ILE A 170 13.18 5.61 5.49
C ILE A 170 14.47 4.81 5.35
N TYR A 171 15.59 5.53 5.30
CA TYR A 171 16.92 4.97 5.16
C TYR A 171 17.81 5.35 6.33
N ASN A 172 18.81 4.51 6.59
CA ASN A 172 19.60 4.61 7.80
C ASN A 172 20.41 5.92 7.90
N TYR A 173 21.42 6.17 7.06
CA TYR A 173 22.10 7.48 6.93
C TYR A 173 22.85 7.56 5.61
N ASN A 174 23.15 8.76 5.14
CA ASN A 174 23.81 8.91 3.84
C ASN A 174 25.35 8.80 3.96
N ASP A 175 25.87 7.61 4.23
CA ASP A 175 27.32 7.34 4.24
C ASP A 175 27.67 6.11 3.39
N PHE A 176 28.37 6.35 2.28
CA PHE A 176 28.86 5.30 1.38
C PHE A 176 30.06 4.53 1.93
N GLN A 177 30.72 5.07 2.95
CA GLN A 177 31.84 4.41 3.61
C GLN A 177 31.37 3.43 4.68
N ASP A 178 30.09 3.44 5.05
CA ASP A 178 29.52 2.48 5.97
C ASP A 178 28.76 1.39 5.21
N ALA A 179 29.06 0.13 5.51
CA ALA A 179 28.41 -1.01 4.87
C ALA A 179 26.88 -0.98 5.06
N TYR A 180 26.41 -0.43 6.18
CA TYR A 180 25.00 -0.31 6.53
C TYR A 180 24.47 1.12 6.41
N GLY A 181 25.25 2.06 5.86
CA GLY A 181 24.86 3.47 5.79
C GLY A 181 23.55 3.65 5.04
N ARG A 182 23.48 3.20 3.78
CA ARG A 182 22.33 3.47 2.90
C ARG A 182 21.31 2.33 2.82
N ILE A 183 21.21 1.50 3.86
CA ILE A 183 20.19 0.44 3.90
C ILE A 183 18.82 1.01 4.24
N SER A 184 17.76 0.48 3.61
CA SER A 184 16.37 0.73 4.00
C SER A 184 16.14 0.29 5.45
N MET A 185 15.44 1.10 6.23
CA MET A 185 15.14 0.79 7.62
C MET A 185 14.12 -0.36 7.75
N SER A 186 13.19 -0.53 6.81
CA SER A 186 12.28 -1.68 6.81
C SER A 186 12.95 -2.99 6.45
N ALA A 187 14.11 -2.93 5.78
CA ALA A 187 14.98 -4.07 5.54
C ALA A 187 16.25 -4.09 6.42
N PHE A 188 16.28 -3.28 7.50
CA PHE A 188 17.44 -3.20 8.39
C PHE A 188 17.46 -4.37 9.39
N PHE A 189 17.67 -5.55 8.83
CA PHE A 189 17.62 -6.84 9.50
C PHE A 189 18.45 -6.93 10.80
N PRO A 190 19.62 -6.27 10.97
CA PRO A 190 20.39 -6.41 12.22
C PRO A 190 19.67 -5.87 13.46
N LEU A 191 18.79 -4.87 13.33
CA LEU A 191 18.04 -4.32 14.46
C LEU A 191 16.57 -4.73 14.44
N VAL A 192 15.92 -4.71 13.28
CA VAL A 192 14.49 -5.07 13.18
C VAL A 192 14.28 -6.50 13.67
N GLU A 193 15.08 -7.44 13.18
CA GLU A 193 14.94 -8.85 13.54
C GLU A 193 15.39 -9.13 14.96
N LEU A 194 16.38 -8.39 15.47
CA LEU A 194 16.77 -8.49 16.87
C LEU A 194 15.61 -8.10 17.80
N TYR A 195 14.86 -7.06 17.47
CA TYR A 195 13.68 -6.68 18.26
C TYR A 195 12.52 -7.67 18.09
N GLN A 196 12.31 -8.21 16.89
CA GLN A 196 11.38 -9.32 16.67
C GLN A 196 11.76 -10.56 17.48
N LEU A 197 13.05 -10.84 17.62
CA LEU A 197 13.58 -11.90 18.48
C LEU A 197 13.26 -11.66 19.96
N PHE A 198 13.44 -10.43 20.46
CA PHE A 198 13.04 -10.11 21.84
C PHE A 198 11.53 -10.21 22.08
N MET A 199 10.71 -10.12 21.02
CA MET A 199 9.27 -10.37 21.06
C MET A 199 8.89 -11.85 20.90
N GLY A 200 9.85 -12.75 20.71
CA GLY A 200 9.61 -14.19 20.58
C GLY A 200 9.06 -14.61 19.21
N GLN A 201 9.34 -13.86 18.13
CA GLN A 201 8.81 -14.17 16.79
C GLN A 201 9.55 -15.31 16.07
N TYR A 202 10.70 -15.76 16.57
CA TYR A 202 11.48 -16.88 16.02
C TYR A 202 11.32 -18.14 16.88
N LYS A 203 11.23 -19.31 16.23
CA LYS A 203 10.87 -20.56 16.91
C LYS A 203 12.00 -21.58 16.92
N SER A 204 12.87 -21.55 15.91
CA SER A 204 14.00 -22.48 15.84
C SER A 204 15.29 -21.85 16.37
N GLU A 205 16.15 -22.68 16.95
CA GLU A 205 17.47 -22.26 17.43
C GLU A 205 18.35 -21.71 16.29
N GLU A 206 18.22 -22.27 15.09
CA GLU A 206 18.94 -21.81 13.90
C GLU A 206 18.56 -20.37 13.52
N GLU A 207 17.27 -20.04 13.51
CA GLU A 207 16.79 -18.67 13.26
C GLU A 207 17.31 -17.70 14.31
N VAL A 208 17.22 -18.08 15.59
CA VAL A 208 17.69 -17.26 16.72
C VAL A 208 19.17 -16.95 16.57
N ASN A 209 19.99 -17.97 16.30
CA ASN A 209 21.43 -17.81 16.10
C ASN A 209 21.74 -16.94 14.88
N GLY A 210 21.01 -17.12 13.78
CA GLY A 210 21.16 -16.31 12.58
C GLY A 210 20.88 -14.82 12.81
N VAL A 211 19.84 -14.50 13.59
CA VAL A 211 19.50 -13.11 13.96
C VAL A 211 20.59 -12.51 14.85
N ILE A 212 21.05 -13.25 15.86
CA ILE A 212 22.14 -12.80 16.74
C ILE A 212 23.41 -12.55 15.92
N ASP A 213 23.80 -13.46 15.04
CA ASP A 213 24.99 -13.33 14.19
C ASP A 213 24.91 -12.11 13.27
N ASN A 214 23.74 -11.82 12.72
CA ASN A 214 23.50 -10.62 11.92
C ASN A 214 23.72 -9.35 12.73
N PHE A 215 23.16 -9.27 13.95
CA PHE A 215 23.34 -8.13 14.84
C PHE A 215 24.79 -7.96 15.29
N ILE A 216 25.46 -9.06 15.63
CA ILE A 216 26.86 -9.03 16.07
C ILE A 216 27.77 -8.59 14.92
N CYS A 217 27.59 -9.10 13.70
CA CYS A 217 28.33 -8.64 12.52
C CYS A 217 28.14 -7.14 12.28
N TYR A 218 26.91 -6.63 12.40
CA TYR A 218 26.64 -5.19 12.34
C TYR A 218 27.41 -4.41 13.43
N SER A 219 27.38 -4.90 14.67
CA SER A 219 28.08 -4.26 15.79
C SER A 219 29.61 -4.31 15.65
N MET A 220 30.14 -5.34 15.01
CA MET A 220 31.57 -5.54 14.80
C MET A 220 32.21 -4.50 13.86
N GLU A 221 31.44 -3.88 12.95
CA GLU A 221 31.93 -2.73 12.16
C GLU A 221 32.41 -1.59 13.09
N TRP A 222 31.63 -1.30 14.13
CA TRP A 222 31.99 -0.29 15.13
C TRP A 222 33.17 -0.76 16.00
N VAL A 223 33.18 -2.02 16.43
CA VAL A 223 34.29 -2.61 17.21
C VAL A 223 35.60 -2.48 16.45
N LYS A 224 35.61 -2.87 15.17
CA LYS A 224 36.77 -2.78 14.28
C LYS A 224 37.23 -1.34 14.09
N LYS A 225 36.31 -0.42 13.79
CA LYS A 225 36.59 1.00 13.58
C LYS A 225 37.27 1.65 14.79
N ASN A 226 36.97 1.18 16.00
CA ASN A 226 37.50 1.72 17.24
C ASN A 226 38.66 0.87 17.83
N GLY A 227 39.13 -0.16 17.14
CA GLY A 227 40.23 -1.00 17.60
C GLY A 227 39.93 -1.74 18.91
N ILE A 228 38.66 -2.09 19.15
CA ILE A 228 38.22 -2.76 20.37
C ILE A 228 38.42 -4.27 20.22
N GLU A 229 38.96 -4.92 21.25
CA GLU A 229 39.11 -6.38 21.27
C GLU A 229 37.75 -7.07 21.40
N TYR A 230 37.49 -8.05 20.53
CA TYR A 230 36.25 -8.81 20.53
C TYR A 230 36.38 -10.12 21.34
N ASN A 231 35.47 -10.31 22.30
CA ASN A 231 35.32 -11.53 23.09
C ASN A 231 33.84 -11.79 23.44
N GLU A 232 33.54 -12.96 24.02
CA GLU A 232 32.17 -13.33 24.41
C GLU A 232 31.55 -12.38 25.44
N GLY A 233 32.35 -11.79 26.33
CA GLY A 233 31.86 -10.79 27.28
C GLY A 233 31.34 -9.52 26.57
N LEU A 234 32.05 -9.06 25.54
CA LEU A 234 31.60 -7.93 24.71
C LEU A 234 30.34 -8.29 23.92
N LYS A 235 30.27 -9.49 23.34
CA LYS A 235 29.07 -9.99 22.63
C LYS A 235 27.82 -9.91 23.52
N LEU A 236 27.90 -10.47 24.73
CA LEU A 236 26.80 -10.45 25.70
C LEU A 236 26.44 -9.02 26.12
N SER A 237 27.43 -8.15 26.31
CA SER A 237 27.22 -6.74 26.62
C SER A 237 26.46 -5.99 25.51
N LEU A 238 26.81 -6.22 24.24
CA LEU A 238 26.13 -5.62 23.09
C LEU A 238 24.66 -6.03 23.02
N ILE A 239 24.38 -7.33 23.19
CA ILE A 239 23.01 -7.86 23.19
C ILE A 239 22.23 -7.28 24.37
N ARG A 240 22.79 -7.30 25.58
CA ARG A 240 22.17 -6.75 26.78
C ARG A 240 21.86 -5.26 26.64
N SER A 241 22.77 -4.49 26.04
CA SER A 241 22.56 -3.08 25.76
C SER A 241 21.34 -2.86 24.86
N ARG A 242 21.18 -3.64 23.80
CA ARG A 242 19.99 -3.54 22.93
C ARG A 242 18.72 -4.04 23.60
N TYR A 243 18.79 -5.07 24.43
CA TYR A 243 17.66 -5.54 25.20
C TYR A 243 17.15 -4.49 26.18
N ASN A 244 18.05 -3.79 26.90
CA ASN A 244 17.64 -2.68 27.79
C ASN A 244 16.96 -1.55 27.01
N VAL A 245 17.47 -1.20 25.84
CA VAL A 245 16.83 -0.20 24.95
C VAL A 245 15.44 -0.66 24.51
N PHE A 246 15.28 -1.94 24.16
CA PHE A 246 13.99 -2.53 23.83
C PHE A 246 13.00 -2.46 25.00
N VAL A 247 13.42 -2.83 26.22
CA VAL A 247 12.57 -2.81 27.42
C VAL A 247 12.05 -1.39 27.72
N GLU A 248 12.92 -0.38 27.63
CA GLU A 248 12.48 1.01 27.84
C GLU A 248 11.52 1.47 26.73
N MET A 249 11.78 1.13 25.46
CA MET A 249 10.87 1.48 24.37
C MET A 249 9.53 0.75 24.46
N GLN A 250 9.50 -0.51 24.92
CA GLN A 250 8.26 -1.24 25.24
C GLN A 250 7.45 -0.49 26.29
N ARG A 251 8.09 -0.14 27.40
CA ARG A 251 7.46 0.62 28.49
C ARG A 251 6.90 1.94 27.98
N MET A 252 7.67 2.69 27.16
CA MET A 252 7.19 3.95 26.59
C MET A 252 6.01 3.74 25.64
N MET A 253 6.03 2.72 24.79
CA MET A 253 4.92 2.41 23.88
C MET A 253 3.61 2.13 24.64
N GLU A 254 3.70 1.47 25.80
CA GLU A 254 2.54 1.15 26.65
C GLU A 254 2.06 2.33 27.49
N THR A 255 2.98 3.14 28.04
CA THR A 255 2.66 4.16 29.05
C THR A 255 2.62 5.60 28.51
N ASP A 256 3.21 5.86 27.35
CA ASP A 256 3.37 7.19 26.75
C ASP A 256 3.43 7.10 25.22
N ARG A 257 2.27 6.94 24.59
CA ARG A 257 2.15 6.71 23.14
C ARG A 257 2.75 7.83 22.28
N ASP A 258 2.78 9.05 22.80
CA ASP A 258 3.33 10.21 22.09
C ASP A 258 4.86 10.29 22.19
N PHE A 259 5.51 9.41 22.97
CA PHE A 259 6.97 9.36 23.11
C PHE A 259 7.69 9.35 21.75
N PHE A 260 7.23 8.52 20.82
CA PHE A 260 7.85 8.39 19.50
C PHE A 260 7.61 9.61 18.61
N VAL A 261 6.48 10.29 18.77
CA VAL A 261 6.16 11.53 18.05
C VAL A 261 7.00 12.70 18.58
N ARG A 262 7.06 12.87 19.91
CA ARG A 262 7.86 13.94 20.54
C ARG A 262 9.35 13.76 20.32
N ASN A 263 9.80 12.52 20.17
CA ASN A 263 11.19 12.16 19.93
C ASN A 263 11.44 11.62 18.52
N ALA A 264 10.68 12.10 17.53
CA ALA A 264 10.85 11.69 16.15
C ALA A 264 12.27 12.01 15.63
N PRO A 265 12.95 11.07 14.95
CA PRO A 265 14.25 11.35 14.34
C PRO A 265 14.14 12.38 13.21
N THR A 266 15.22 13.12 12.98
CA THR A 266 15.32 14.00 11.83
C THR A 266 15.79 13.22 10.61
N VAL A 267 15.15 13.47 9.47
CA VAL A 267 15.53 12.93 8.17
C VAL A 267 15.80 14.05 7.18
N CYS A 268 16.67 13.76 6.20
CA CYS A 268 16.94 14.63 5.07
C CYS A 268 16.64 13.88 3.79
N ARG A 269 16.04 14.56 2.81
CA ARG A 269 15.82 13.96 1.50
C ARG A 269 17.15 13.70 0.81
N GLY A 270 17.29 12.53 0.22
CA GLY A 270 18.40 12.17 -0.64
C GLY A 270 17.93 11.80 -2.05
N ASN A 271 18.78 11.09 -2.78
CA ASN A 271 18.50 10.71 -4.16
C ASN A 271 17.40 9.63 -4.25
N ASN A 272 16.71 9.57 -5.39
CA ASN A 272 15.70 8.55 -5.71
C ASN A 272 14.54 8.49 -4.71
N GLY A 273 14.17 9.61 -4.08
CA GLY A 273 13.01 9.67 -3.15
C GLY A 273 13.27 9.13 -1.74
N ALA A 274 14.49 8.69 -1.43
CA ALA A 274 14.86 8.20 -0.09
C ALA A 274 15.00 9.34 0.94
N PHE A 275 14.65 9.06 2.19
CA PHE A 275 14.89 9.94 3.34
C PHE A 275 15.88 9.30 4.30
N TYR A 276 17.07 9.90 4.41
CA TYR A 276 18.13 9.41 5.28
C TYR A 276 18.03 10.03 6.67
N MET A 277 18.09 9.23 7.73
CA MET A 277 18.19 9.81 9.07
C MET A 277 19.50 10.60 9.22
N SER A 278 19.38 11.85 9.66
CA SER A 278 20.51 12.76 9.88
C SER A 278 21.01 12.72 11.33
N SER A 279 20.22 12.17 12.25
CA SER A 279 20.49 12.12 13.68
C SER A 279 20.35 10.70 14.26
N SER A 280 20.53 10.58 15.58
CA SER A 280 20.13 9.37 16.32
C SER A 280 18.64 9.09 16.12
N GLY A 281 18.27 7.80 16.09
CA GLY A 281 16.89 7.41 15.75
C GLY A 281 16.71 5.94 15.37
N ARG A 282 17.76 5.30 14.86
CA ARG A 282 17.77 3.92 14.34
C ARG A 282 17.02 2.92 15.22
N ASN A 283 17.29 2.92 16.52
CA ASN A 283 16.62 2.00 17.46
C ASN A 283 15.11 2.27 17.53
N ARG A 284 14.66 3.52 17.56
CA ARG A 284 13.22 3.87 17.62
C ARG A 284 12.52 3.47 16.33
N VAL A 285 13.13 3.76 15.17
CA VAL A 285 12.59 3.38 13.87
C VAL A 285 12.52 1.87 13.72
N ALA A 286 13.63 1.16 13.99
CA ALA A 286 13.67 -0.30 13.91
C ALA A 286 12.70 -0.96 14.90
N PHE A 287 12.50 -0.37 16.09
CA PHE A 287 11.52 -0.84 17.06
C PHE A 287 10.09 -0.72 16.55
N LEU A 288 9.70 0.44 15.99
CA LEU A 288 8.36 0.65 15.44
C LEU A 288 8.10 -0.31 14.26
N ILE A 289 9.06 -0.45 13.34
CA ILE A 289 8.97 -1.40 12.22
C ILE A 289 8.85 -2.84 12.72
N ALA A 290 9.63 -3.24 13.73
CA ALA A 290 9.54 -4.57 14.32
C ALA A 290 8.14 -4.87 14.90
N HIS A 291 7.43 -3.84 15.38
CA HIS A 291 6.05 -3.90 15.87
C HIS A 291 4.98 -3.83 14.76
N GLY A 292 5.39 -3.76 13.49
CA GLY A 292 4.48 -3.69 12.35
C GLY A 292 3.93 -2.28 12.08
N TYR A 293 4.60 -1.23 12.54
CA TYR A 293 4.25 0.14 12.13
C TYR A 293 4.80 0.45 10.75
N HIS A 294 3.90 0.68 9.79
CA HIS A 294 4.24 1.03 8.41
C HIS A 294 4.48 2.53 8.19
N PHE A 295 4.09 3.34 9.16
CA PHE A 295 4.34 4.77 9.17
C PHE A 295 5.09 5.13 10.45
N VAL A 296 6.20 5.83 10.30
CA VAL A 296 7.09 6.21 11.40
C VAL A 296 7.12 7.74 11.50
N PRO A 297 7.00 8.31 12.70
CA PRO A 297 7.03 9.76 12.85
C PRO A 297 8.46 10.25 12.62
N VAL A 298 8.65 11.23 11.75
CA VAL A 298 9.95 11.84 11.44
C VAL A 298 9.83 13.35 11.32
N ASN A 299 10.90 14.05 11.66
CA ASN A 299 11.02 15.49 11.39
C ASN A 299 11.85 15.71 10.12
N MET A 300 11.43 16.63 9.26
CA MET A 300 12.20 17.03 8.07
C MET A 300 12.08 18.53 7.83
N SER A 301 13.01 19.08 7.03
CA SER A 301 12.94 20.48 6.62
C SER A 301 11.70 20.74 5.76
N MET A 302 11.17 21.97 5.80
CA MET A 302 10.05 22.36 4.92
C MET A 302 10.42 22.19 3.43
N LYS A 303 11.68 22.41 3.08
CA LYS A 303 12.20 22.21 1.72
C LYS A 303 12.11 20.75 1.26
N ASP A 304 12.58 19.83 2.09
CA ASP A 304 12.53 18.39 1.79
C ASP A 304 11.08 17.92 1.64
N TYR A 305 10.21 18.47 2.48
CA TYR A 305 8.79 18.17 2.44
C TYR A 305 8.09 18.67 1.19
N GLN A 306 8.36 19.91 0.76
CA GLN A 306 7.84 20.46 -0.49
C GLN A 306 8.32 19.66 -1.70
N SER A 307 9.58 19.22 -1.68
CA SER A 307 10.11 18.31 -2.69
C SER A 307 9.39 16.94 -2.66
N TRP A 308 8.92 16.46 -1.50
CA TRP A 308 8.16 15.20 -1.39
C TRP A 308 6.79 15.30 -2.01
N ILE A 309 6.12 16.42 -1.75
CA ILE A 309 4.80 16.69 -2.30
C ILE A 309 4.87 16.86 -3.82
N ASN A 310 5.89 17.59 -4.31
CA ASN A 310 6.06 17.93 -5.72
C ASN A 310 4.72 18.26 -6.40
N GLU A 311 4.08 19.32 -5.91
CA GLU A 311 2.66 19.60 -6.14
C GLU A 311 2.26 19.56 -7.63
N LYS A 312 3.12 20.07 -8.50
CA LYS A 312 2.90 20.07 -9.95
C LYS A 312 2.69 18.66 -10.51
N ILE A 313 3.51 17.70 -10.11
CA ILE A 313 3.44 16.32 -10.63
C ILE A 313 2.26 15.60 -10.00
N TYR A 314 2.10 15.73 -8.68
CA TYR A 314 0.98 15.14 -7.96
C TYR A 314 -0.38 15.58 -8.54
N GLN A 315 -0.56 16.88 -8.85
CA GLN A 315 -1.78 17.37 -9.50
C GLN A 315 -1.99 16.73 -10.88
N GLY A 316 -0.91 16.54 -11.65
CA GLY A 316 -0.96 15.80 -12.91
C GLY A 316 -1.48 14.36 -12.72
N ILE A 317 -1.01 13.66 -11.69
CA ILE A 317 -1.47 12.29 -11.35
C ILE A 317 -2.95 12.29 -11.02
N ILE A 318 -3.44 13.23 -10.22
CA ILE A 318 -4.87 13.33 -9.90
C ILE A 318 -5.71 13.54 -11.16
N MET A 319 -5.32 14.46 -12.03
CA MET A 319 -6.01 14.68 -13.30
C MET A 319 -6.01 13.43 -14.18
N TYR A 320 -4.92 12.66 -14.19
CA TYR A 320 -4.85 11.40 -14.91
C TYR A 320 -5.83 10.36 -14.34
N LEU A 321 -5.83 10.19 -13.01
CA LEU A 321 -6.74 9.26 -12.31
C LEU A 321 -8.21 9.61 -12.56
N GLU A 322 -8.57 10.89 -12.45
CA GLU A 322 -9.92 11.38 -12.72
C GLU A 322 -10.33 11.14 -14.17
N LYS A 323 -9.45 11.47 -15.14
CA LYS A 323 -9.69 11.26 -16.57
C LYS A 323 -9.87 9.78 -16.93
N LYS A 324 -9.16 8.88 -16.25
CA LYS A 324 -9.24 7.43 -16.45
C LYS A 324 -10.28 6.76 -15.54
N GLU A 325 -10.99 7.55 -14.73
CA GLU A 325 -11.99 7.11 -13.75
C GLU A 325 -11.46 6.10 -12.71
N ILE A 326 -10.16 6.20 -12.39
CA ILE A 326 -9.46 5.36 -11.41
C ILE A 326 -9.59 5.97 -10.02
N ASP A 327 -10.45 5.39 -9.16
CA ASP A 327 -10.57 5.78 -7.74
C ASP A 327 -9.96 4.78 -6.75
N ILE A 328 -9.54 3.63 -7.26
CA ILE A 328 -8.86 2.58 -6.50
C ILE A 328 -7.59 2.20 -7.25
N LEU A 329 -6.45 2.45 -6.60
CA LEU A 329 -5.13 2.03 -7.07
C LEU A 329 -4.92 0.54 -6.78
N GLU A 330 -3.98 -0.07 -7.50
CA GLU A 330 -3.63 -1.48 -7.23
C GLU A 330 -2.94 -1.61 -5.86
N ILE A 331 -2.02 -0.70 -5.57
CA ILE A 331 -1.24 -0.64 -4.33
C ILE A 331 -1.18 0.80 -3.79
N PRO A 332 -0.86 1.00 -2.50
CA PRO A 332 -0.61 2.32 -1.95
C PRO A 332 0.57 3.02 -2.64
N ILE A 333 0.48 4.34 -2.78
CA ILE A 333 1.60 5.17 -3.25
C ILE A 333 2.14 5.95 -2.05
N PRO A 334 3.46 5.90 -1.74
CA PRO A 334 4.04 6.54 -0.56
C PRO A 334 4.17 8.06 -0.72
N HIS A 335 3.02 8.74 -0.75
CA HIS A 335 2.91 10.18 -0.99
C HIS A 335 1.81 10.82 -0.13
N PRO A 336 2.04 12.02 0.48
CA PRO A 336 1.14 12.58 1.49
C PRO A 336 -0.30 12.81 1.04
N TYR A 337 -0.48 13.15 -0.24
CA TYR A 337 -1.81 13.40 -0.83
C TYR A 337 -2.41 12.16 -1.48
N LEU A 338 -1.59 11.20 -1.93
CA LEU A 338 -2.09 9.98 -2.58
C LEU A 338 -2.48 8.92 -1.55
N ALA A 339 -2.06 9.07 -0.29
CA ALA A 339 -2.54 8.27 0.85
C ALA A 339 -4.07 8.37 1.07
N ASP A 340 -4.75 9.37 0.48
CA ASP A 340 -6.21 9.48 0.49
C ASP A 340 -6.88 8.64 -0.60
N VAL A 341 -6.16 8.21 -1.62
CA VAL A 341 -6.69 7.35 -2.70
C VAL A 341 -6.75 5.93 -2.19
N SER A 342 -7.88 5.24 -2.41
CA SER A 342 -8.03 3.85 -2.00
C SER A 342 -7.04 2.95 -2.77
N ALA A 343 -6.57 1.88 -2.14
CA ALA A 343 -5.75 0.87 -2.79
C ALA A 343 -6.33 -0.53 -2.55
N ARG A 344 -6.19 -1.45 -3.52
CA ARG A 344 -6.68 -2.83 -3.39
C ARG A 344 -5.84 -3.65 -2.42
N TYR A 345 -4.52 -3.56 -2.55
CA TYR A 345 -3.59 -4.39 -1.78
C TYR A 345 -2.75 -3.54 -0.84
N THR A 346 -3.36 -3.10 0.26
CA THR A 346 -2.72 -2.19 1.24
C THR A 346 -1.47 -2.78 1.89
N GLU A 347 -1.42 -4.11 2.06
CA GLU A 347 -0.32 -4.82 2.69
C GLU A 347 0.78 -5.27 1.70
N TYR A 348 0.62 -4.96 0.41
CA TYR A 348 1.50 -5.45 -0.66
C TYR A 348 2.97 -5.15 -0.41
N ILE A 349 3.28 -3.91 -0.02
CA ILE A 349 4.66 -3.46 0.23
C ILE A 349 5.28 -4.28 1.36
N HIS A 350 4.56 -4.53 2.44
CA HIS A 350 5.09 -5.20 3.63
C HIS A 350 5.18 -6.72 3.46
N VAL A 351 4.11 -7.34 2.93
CA VAL A 351 4.01 -8.79 2.77
C VAL A 351 4.91 -9.30 1.65
N PHE A 352 5.14 -8.50 0.60
CA PHE A 352 5.95 -8.90 -0.54
C PHE A 352 7.22 -8.07 -0.70
N CYS A 353 7.13 -6.78 -1.01
CA CYS A 353 8.30 -5.99 -1.40
C CYS A 353 9.40 -5.96 -0.33
N THR A 354 9.07 -5.61 0.91
CA THR A 354 10.02 -5.56 2.04
C THR A 354 10.62 -6.94 2.32
N LYS A 355 9.82 -8.02 2.21
CA LYS A 355 10.31 -9.40 2.39
C LYS A 355 11.34 -9.76 1.32
N VAL A 356 11.07 -9.43 0.05
CA VAL A 356 12.02 -9.65 -1.06
C VAL A 356 13.30 -8.84 -0.83
N ILE A 357 13.20 -7.53 -0.58
CA ILE A 357 14.36 -6.67 -0.31
C ILE A 357 15.20 -7.22 0.85
N ASN A 358 14.58 -7.62 1.96
CA ASN A 358 15.29 -8.19 3.11
C ASN A 358 16.07 -9.46 2.72
N ILE A 359 15.44 -10.40 2.01
CA ILE A 359 16.10 -11.63 1.53
C ILE A 359 17.30 -11.30 0.65
N VAL A 360 17.12 -10.43 -0.35
CA VAL A 360 18.18 -10.11 -1.32
C VAL A 360 19.34 -9.39 -0.63
N LEU A 361 19.05 -8.40 0.22
CA LEU A 361 20.08 -7.70 0.98
C LEU A 361 20.84 -8.67 1.88
N LYS A 362 20.15 -9.51 2.69
CA LYS A 362 20.82 -10.49 3.54
C LYS A 362 21.76 -11.41 2.77
N GLN A 363 21.36 -11.88 1.59
CA GLN A 363 22.23 -12.69 0.74
C GLN A 363 23.50 -11.92 0.35
N LEU A 364 23.36 -10.66 -0.08
CA LEU A 364 24.50 -9.80 -0.42
C LEU A 364 25.42 -9.54 0.78
N TYR A 365 24.87 -9.21 1.94
CA TYR A 365 25.66 -8.99 3.17
C TYR A 365 26.39 -10.27 3.57
N LYS A 366 25.70 -11.43 3.59
CA LYS A 366 26.29 -12.73 3.94
C LYS A 366 27.43 -13.11 2.99
N LYS A 367 27.23 -12.94 1.68
CA LYS A 367 28.23 -13.23 0.63
C LYS A 367 29.50 -12.39 0.78
N ASN A 368 29.37 -11.17 1.30
CA ASN A 368 30.46 -10.22 1.42
C ASN A 368 31.03 -10.11 2.84
N ARG A 369 30.71 -11.04 3.75
CA ARG A 369 31.37 -11.13 5.06
C ARG A 369 32.85 -11.50 4.88
N LYS A 370 33.70 -10.83 5.62
CA LYS A 370 35.12 -11.13 5.80
C LYS A 370 35.43 -11.23 7.29
N TYR A 371 36.50 -11.95 7.58
CA TYR A 371 36.97 -12.18 8.94
C TYR A 371 38.40 -11.69 9.09
N ASP A 372 38.65 -10.98 10.18
CA ASP A 372 39.97 -10.58 10.64
C ASP A 372 40.11 -11.08 12.09
N GLY A 373 40.72 -12.26 12.24
CA GLY A 373 40.62 -13.03 13.49
C GLY A 373 39.16 -13.34 13.85
N SER A 374 38.73 -12.89 15.03
CA SER A 374 37.35 -13.05 15.53
C SER A 374 36.38 -11.95 15.07
N ILE A 375 36.87 -10.92 14.36
CA ILE A 375 36.06 -9.79 13.91
C ILE A 375 35.48 -10.09 12.53
N CYS A 376 34.15 -10.12 12.44
CA CYS A 376 33.41 -10.21 11.18
C CYS A 376 33.01 -8.81 10.70
N PHE A 377 33.29 -8.49 9.44
CA PHE A 377 32.97 -7.21 8.82
C PHE A 377 32.57 -7.41 7.36
N ILE A 378 32.00 -6.39 6.73
CA ILE A 378 31.55 -6.45 5.34
C ILE A 378 32.64 -5.89 4.42
N ASP A 379 33.03 -6.67 3.40
CA ASP A 379 33.85 -6.20 2.29
C ASP A 379 33.04 -5.23 1.43
N LYS A 380 33.23 -3.94 1.67
CA LYS A 380 32.51 -2.85 1.00
C LYS A 380 32.73 -2.85 -0.52
N GLY A 381 33.95 -3.16 -0.96
CA GLY A 381 34.28 -3.24 -2.39
C GLY A 381 33.62 -4.44 -3.05
N GLY A 382 33.66 -5.61 -2.39
CA GLY A 382 32.96 -6.81 -2.82
C GLY A 382 31.43 -6.63 -2.84
N TYR A 383 30.89 -5.97 -1.81
CA TYR A 383 29.46 -5.67 -1.69
C TYR A 383 28.98 -4.80 -2.85
N LYS A 384 29.65 -3.67 -3.11
CA LYS A 384 29.33 -2.78 -4.23
C LYS A 384 29.36 -3.52 -5.57
N LYS A 385 30.42 -4.30 -5.83
CA LYS A 385 30.52 -5.12 -7.04
C LYS A 385 29.43 -6.19 -7.13
N SER A 386 29.00 -6.74 -6.00
CA SER A 386 27.92 -7.73 -5.97
C SER A 386 26.59 -7.05 -6.31
N LEU A 387 26.33 -5.87 -5.75
CA LEU A 387 25.14 -5.07 -6.02
C LEU A 387 25.03 -4.68 -7.50
N GLU A 388 26.12 -4.19 -8.10
CA GLU A 388 26.18 -3.79 -9.52
C GLU A 388 25.97 -4.95 -10.49
N LYS A 389 26.30 -6.19 -10.07
CA LYS A 389 26.11 -7.40 -10.87
C LYS A 389 24.67 -7.91 -10.86
N GLU A 390 23.88 -7.57 -9.85
CA GLU A 390 22.48 -7.99 -9.80
C GLU A 390 21.67 -7.15 -10.78
N GLN A 391 21.18 -7.80 -11.85
CA GLN A 391 20.27 -7.22 -12.83
C GLN A 391 18.88 -7.83 -12.60
N ILE A 392 17.94 -7.02 -12.14
CA ILE A 392 16.65 -7.49 -11.65
C ILE A 392 15.53 -7.09 -12.61
N GLY A 393 14.82 -8.08 -13.13
CA GLY A 393 13.63 -7.87 -13.96
C GLY A 393 12.36 -7.87 -13.12
N CYS A 394 11.56 -6.81 -13.21
CA CYS A 394 10.25 -6.71 -12.57
C CYS A 394 9.14 -6.89 -13.59
N ALA A 395 8.35 -7.96 -13.45
CA ALA A 395 7.12 -8.19 -14.19
C ALA A 395 5.96 -8.20 -13.20
N LEU A 396 5.50 -7.01 -12.82
CA LEU A 396 4.51 -6.81 -11.77
C LEU A 396 3.41 -5.85 -12.19
N LEU A 397 2.20 -6.05 -11.65
CA LEU A 397 1.11 -5.09 -11.71
C LEU A 397 1.16 -4.18 -10.47
N ASP A 398 2.19 -3.35 -10.35
CA ASP A 398 2.41 -2.51 -9.15
C ASP A 398 2.81 -1.07 -9.50
N ALA A 399 2.59 -0.65 -10.75
CA ALA A 399 2.98 0.64 -11.30
C ALA A 399 4.47 0.99 -11.06
N GLY A 400 5.36 -0.02 -11.03
CA GLY A 400 6.81 0.14 -10.86
C GLY A 400 7.25 0.29 -9.41
N CYS A 401 6.41 -0.01 -8.42
CA CYS A 401 6.73 0.18 -7.00
C CYS A 401 7.93 -0.66 -6.56
N MET A 402 7.94 -1.96 -6.84
CA MET A 402 9.05 -2.83 -6.47
C MET A 402 10.35 -2.42 -7.19
N ARG A 403 10.24 -2.03 -8.47
CA ARG A 403 11.38 -1.52 -9.25
C ARG A 403 11.99 -0.28 -8.59
N ARG A 404 11.18 0.73 -8.29
CA ARG A 404 11.61 1.93 -7.56
C ARG A 404 12.23 1.56 -6.22
N TYR A 405 11.63 0.63 -5.48
CA TYR A 405 12.14 0.25 -4.18
C TYR A 405 13.50 -0.45 -4.26
N LEU A 406 13.71 -1.29 -5.28
CA LEU A 406 15.03 -1.85 -5.59
C LEU A 406 16.05 -0.77 -5.96
N ALA A 407 15.68 0.17 -6.82
CA ALA A 407 16.54 1.28 -7.23
C ALA A 407 16.93 2.18 -6.04
N MET A 408 16.02 2.43 -5.10
CA MET A 408 16.30 3.14 -3.85
C MET A 408 17.30 2.38 -2.96
N ASN A 409 17.34 1.04 -3.05
CA ASN A 409 18.35 0.20 -2.40
C ASN A 409 19.62 -0.02 -3.25
N GLY A 410 19.73 0.66 -4.40
CA GLY A 410 20.93 0.68 -5.25
C GLY A 410 21.06 -0.48 -6.23
N PHE A 411 20.02 -1.29 -6.41
CA PHE A 411 20.01 -2.36 -7.43
C PHE A 411 19.77 -1.80 -8.83
N SER A 412 20.26 -2.50 -9.85
CA SER A 412 19.88 -2.27 -11.24
C SER A 412 18.58 -3.03 -11.51
N ALA A 413 17.46 -2.33 -11.56
CA ALA A 413 16.13 -2.91 -11.76
C ALA A 413 15.41 -2.27 -12.95
N SER A 414 14.70 -3.08 -13.74
CA SER A 414 13.91 -2.61 -14.88
C SER A 414 12.61 -3.42 -15.04
N SER A 415 11.59 -2.78 -15.61
CA SER A 415 10.35 -3.45 -15.97
C SER A 415 10.58 -4.35 -17.18
N VAL A 416 10.06 -5.58 -17.15
CA VAL A 416 10.29 -6.58 -18.22
C VAL A 416 9.36 -6.32 -19.40
N GLU A 417 9.86 -6.39 -20.63
CA GLU A 417 9.02 -6.24 -21.83
C GLU A 417 7.88 -7.27 -21.90
N GLY A 418 6.71 -6.83 -22.38
CA GLY A 418 5.51 -7.67 -22.45
C GLY A 418 4.73 -7.79 -21.14
N SER A 419 5.30 -7.36 -20.02
CA SER A 419 4.59 -7.27 -18.73
C SER A 419 3.62 -6.06 -18.65
N ASN A 420 3.80 -5.07 -19.53
CA ASN A 420 3.13 -3.78 -19.45
C ASN A 420 1.64 -3.83 -19.84
N VAL A 421 0.80 -3.24 -18.98
CA VAL A 421 -0.57 -2.84 -19.31
C VAL A 421 -0.53 -1.32 -19.52
N GLU A 422 -1.04 -0.82 -20.65
CA GLU A 422 -0.90 0.60 -21.05
C GLU A 422 -1.21 1.61 -19.93
N SER A 423 -2.27 1.37 -19.14
CA SER A 423 -2.66 2.26 -18.03
C SER A 423 -1.63 2.34 -16.90
N PHE A 424 -0.84 1.29 -16.70
CA PHE A 424 0.20 1.22 -15.66
C PHE A 424 1.51 1.84 -16.12
N THR A 425 1.85 1.76 -17.42
CA THR A 425 3.06 2.39 -17.97
C THR A 425 3.02 3.92 -17.84
N ASP A 426 1.88 4.55 -18.13
CA ASP A 426 1.74 6.00 -17.97
C ASP A 426 1.84 6.43 -16.49
N MET A 427 1.16 5.68 -15.60
CA MET A 427 1.19 5.94 -14.16
C MET A 427 2.60 5.76 -13.59
N GLU A 428 3.29 4.69 -13.99
CA GLU A 428 4.67 4.41 -13.59
C GLU A 428 5.59 5.57 -13.97
N LYS A 429 5.54 6.05 -15.21
CA LYS A 429 6.34 7.20 -15.67
C LYS A 429 6.06 8.46 -14.84
N MET A 430 4.81 8.73 -14.48
CA MET A 430 4.46 9.88 -13.63
C MET A 430 5.00 9.71 -12.20
N LEU A 431 4.97 8.48 -11.66
CA LEU A 431 5.47 8.17 -10.33
C LEU A 431 6.99 8.19 -10.25
N ASP A 432 7.69 7.82 -11.31
CA ASP A 432 9.15 7.90 -11.38
C ASP A 432 9.61 9.35 -11.26
N ILE A 433 8.94 10.28 -11.96
CA ILE A 433 9.25 11.71 -11.85
C ILE A 433 8.84 12.24 -10.47
N LEU A 434 7.70 11.80 -9.92
CA LEU A 434 7.24 12.22 -8.57
C LEU A 434 8.25 11.83 -7.49
N LEU A 435 8.77 10.61 -7.57
CA LEU A 435 9.69 10.03 -6.59
C LEU A 435 11.17 10.19 -6.99
N GLU A 436 11.44 11.03 -7.99
CA GLU A 436 12.79 11.43 -8.45
C GLU A 436 13.70 10.24 -8.82
N GLU A 437 13.15 9.21 -9.46
CA GLU A 437 13.97 8.16 -10.05
C GLU A 437 14.62 8.69 -11.34
N GLY A 438 15.95 8.62 -11.43
CA GLY A 438 16.68 9.04 -12.64
C GLY A 438 16.24 8.22 -13.86
N ASN A 439 16.20 8.85 -15.05
CA ASN A 439 15.83 8.24 -16.33
C ASN A 439 16.41 6.82 -16.47
N THR A 440 15.60 5.80 -16.21
CA THR A 440 15.88 4.42 -16.61
C THR A 440 15.45 4.31 -18.06
N GLU A 441 16.42 4.28 -18.98
CA GLU A 441 16.16 3.88 -20.36
C GLU A 441 15.43 2.54 -20.37
N GLU A 442 14.31 2.46 -21.09
CA GLU A 442 13.70 1.19 -21.50
C GLU A 442 14.76 0.47 -22.34
N GLN A 443 15.48 -0.48 -21.74
CA GLN A 443 16.52 -1.24 -22.42
C GLN A 443 15.96 -2.58 -22.86
N THR A 444 15.82 -2.71 -24.17
CA THR A 444 15.47 -3.92 -24.90
C THR A 444 16.70 -4.85 -24.88
N ASP A 445 16.59 -6.06 -24.36
CA ASP A 445 17.65 -7.10 -24.26
C ASP A 445 18.61 -7.08 -23.03
N LYS A 446 18.05 -7.13 -21.81
CA LYS A 446 18.84 -7.45 -20.60
C LYS A 446 18.71 -8.92 -20.18
N GLU A 447 19.85 -9.55 -19.92
CA GLU A 447 19.93 -10.80 -19.16
C GLU A 447 19.74 -10.48 -17.67
N TYR A 448 18.68 -11.05 -17.08
CA TYR A 448 18.35 -10.85 -15.67
C TYR A 448 18.94 -11.95 -14.80
N THR A 449 19.68 -11.57 -13.76
CA THR A 449 20.17 -12.53 -12.74
C THR A 449 19.05 -12.95 -11.79
N MET A 450 18.00 -12.13 -11.68
CA MET A 450 16.85 -12.33 -10.82
C MET A 450 15.58 -11.78 -11.45
N LEU A 451 14.47 -12.49 -11.26
CA LEU A 451 13.15 -12.04 -11.70
C LEU A 451 12.20 -11.89 -10.51
N ILE A 452 11.35 -10.87 -10.56
CA ILE A 452 10.26 -10.64 -9.60
C ILE A 452 8.97 -10.53 -10.40
N MET A 453 8.01 -11.40 -10.10
CA MET A 453 6.95 -11.74 -11.04
C MET A 453 5.59 -11.85 -10.39
N ASP A 454 4.55 -11.45 -11.12
CA ASP A 454 3.14 -11.69 -10.81
C ASP A 454 2.55 -12.67 -11.84
N SER A 455 1.98 -13.78 -11.38
CA SER A 455 1.43 -14.82 -12.26
C SER A 455 0.34 -14.29 -13.20
N ARG A 456 -0.38 -13.22 -12.82
CA ARG A 456 -1.44 -12.60 -13.66
C ARG A 456 -0.93 -12.07 -14.99
N ILE A 457 0.38 -11.79 -15.09
CA ILE A 457 1.02 -11.35 -16.35
C ILE A 457 2.12 -12.29 -16.81
N GLY A 458 2.37 -13.37 -16.07
CA GLY A 458 3.43 -14.34 -16.38
C GLY A 458 3.28 -14.98 -17.76
N HIS A 459 2.04 -15.22 -18.22
CA HIS A 459 1.75 -15.78 -19.55
C HIS A 459 2.22 -14.88 -20.71
N ARG A 460 2.51 -13.61 -20.46
CA ARG A 460 2.95 -12.64 -21.49
C ARG A 460 4.46 -12.64 -21.68
N LEU A 461 5.20 -13.34 -20.82
CA LEU A 461 6.66 -13.30 -20.80
C LEU A 461 7.24 -14.36 -21.73
N LYS A 462 8.27 -13.96 -22.47
CA LYS A 462 9.00 -14.87 -23.35
C LYS A 462 9.85 -15.85 -22.52
N PRO A 463 9.94 -17.14 -22.91
CA PRO A 463 10.78 -18.12 -22.21
C PRO A 463 12.25 -17.70 -22.04
N ASP A 464 12.80 -16.91 -22.96
CA ASP A 464 14.19 -16.46 -22.91
C ASP A 464 14.51 -15.56 -21.70
N VAL A 465 13.50 -14.90 -21.12
CA VAL A 465 13.67 -14.05 -19.94
C VAL A 465 14.19 -14.85 -18.73
N PHE A 466 13.92 -16.15 -18.69
CA PHE A 466 14.32 -17.05 -17.60
C PHE A 466 15.73 -17.62 -17.72
N ARG A 467 16.39 -17.44 -18.87
CA ARG A 467 17.60 -18.19 -19.22
C ARG A 467 18.72 -17.99 -18.20
N GLU A 468 19.00 -16.74 -17.88
CA GLU A 468 20.09 -16.33 -16.96
C GLU A 468 19.62 -16.12 -15.52
N ALA A 469 18.31 -16.20 -15.27
CA ALA A 469 17.75 -16.01 -13.93
C ALA A 469 18.16 -17.16 -13.02
N ALA A 470 18.90 -16.85 -11.96
CA ALA A 470 19.26 -17.82 -10.93
C ALA A 470 18.20 -17.89 -9.81
N GLN A 471 17.39 -16.84 -9.68
CA GLN A 471 16.39 -16.71 -8.61
C GLN A 471 15.11 -16.07 -9.14
N ILE A 472 13.97 -16.52 -8.62
CA ILE A 472 12.66 -15.93 -8.92
C ILE A 472 11.92 -15.63 -7.61
N PHE A 473 11.33 -14.45 -7.52
CA PHE A 473 10.32 -14.11 -6.51
C PHE A 473 8.96 -14.03 -7.20
N LEU A 474 8.04 -14.94 -6.85
CA LEU A 474 6.76 -15.12 -7.54
C LEU A 474 5.59 -14.79 -6.61
N ILE A 475 4.69 -13.92 -7.06
CA ILE A 475 3.32 -13.81 -6.57
C ILE A 475 2.45 -14.76 -7.41
N ASN A 476 1.96 -15.82 -6.79
CA ASN A 476 1.11 -16.82 -7.43
C ASN A 476 -0.36 -16.62 -7.02
N TRP A 477 -1.21 -16.30 -8.00
CA TRP A 477 -2.64 -16.10 -7.85
C TRP A 477 -3.47 -17.38 -8.05
N ARG A 478 -2.83 -18.54 -8.28
CA ARG A 478 -3.49 -19.84 -8.51
C ARG A 478 -4.61 -19.75 -9.55
N GLU A 479 -4.32 -19.12 -10.68
CA GLU A 479 -5.23 -19.07 -11.84
C GLU A 479 -5.16 -20.38 -12.64
N GLU A 480 -5.88 -20.47 -13.76
CA GLU A 480 -5.96 -21.70 -14.58
C GLU A 480 -4.58 -22.20 -15.08
N GLU A 481 -3.61 -21.29 -15.25
CA GLU A 481 -2.22 -21.62 -15.51
C GLU A 481 -1.39 -21.56 -14.21
N ASP A 482 -0.86 -22.71 -13.78
CA ASP A 482 -0.01 -22.78 -12.59
C ASP A 482 1.42 -22.33 -12.93
N TYR A 483 1.66 -21.01 -12.84
CA TYR A 483 2.97 -20.44 -13.15
C TYR A 483 4.08 -20.93 -12.22
N LEU A 484 3.74 -21.37 -11.00
CA LEU A 484 4.70 -22.02 -10.12
C LEU A 484 5.17 -23.33 -10.76
N GLN A 485 4.25 -24.14 -11.27
CA GLN A 485 4.57 -25.39 -11.96
C GLN A 485 5.47 -25.15 -13.18
N ASN A 486 5.22 -24.11 -13.98
CA ASN A 486 6.10 -23.72 -15.08
C ASN A 486 7.53 -23.41 -14.60
N CYS A 487 7.67 -22.66 -13.49
CA CYS A 487 8.98 -22.38 -12.91
C CYS A 487 9.69 -23.65 -12.44
N LEU A 488 8.95 -24.61 -11.85
CA LEU A 488 9.50 -25.90 -11.43
C LEU A 488 9.98 -26.73 -12.65
N GLU A 489 9.23 -26.72 -13.74
CA GLU A 489 9.61 -27.40 -15.00
C GLU A 489 10.84 -26.78 -15.67
N LEU A 490 11.06 -25.47 -15.47
CA LEU A 490 12.30 -24.77 -15.85
C LEU A 490 13.49 -25.07 -14.92
N GLY A 491 13.32 -25.96 -13.94
CA GLY A 491 14.38 -26.43 -13.05
C GLY A 491 14.57 -25.60 -11.78
N PHE A 492 13.67 -24.67 -11.47
CA PHE A 492 13.72 -23.96 -10.18
C PHE A 492 13.17 -24.83 -9.05
N THR A 493 13.67 -24.61 -7.83
CA THR A 493 13.23 -25.27 -6.60
C THR A 493 12.71 -24.24 -5.60
N ILE A 494 11.68 -24.61 -4.83
CA ILE A 494 11.12 -23.73 -3.79
C ILE A 494 12.09 -23.65 -2.62
N CYS A 495 12.62 -22.46 -2.36
CA CYS A 495 13.46 -22.19 -1.20
C CYS A 495 12.62 -21.80 0.02
N GLU A 496 11.65 -20.89 -0.17
CA GLU A 496 10.79 -20.39 0.90
C GLU A 496 9.40 -20.05 0.35
N LYS A 497 8.36 -20.36 1.13
CA LYS A 497 7.04 -19.76 0.96
C LYS A 497 6.99 -18.46 1.76
N LEU A 498 7.00 -17.34 1.07
CA LEU A 498 7.11 -15.99 1.65
C LEU A 498 5.84 -15.61 2.40
N PHE A 499 4.68 -15.91 1.84
CA PHE A 499 3.38 -15.64 2.45
C PHE A 499 2.26 -16.52 1.87
N LEU A 500 1.14 -16.55 2.59
CA LEU A 500 -0.15 -17.08 2.16
C LEU A 500 -1.23 -16.12 2.66
N THR A 501 -2.01 -15.53 1.75
CA THR A 501 -3.04 -14.55 2.09
C THR A 501 -4.26 -14.66 1.18
N VAL A 502 -5.24 -13.79 1.38
CA VAL A 502 -6.42 -13.65 0.52
C VAL A 502 -6.49 -12.21 -0.01
N TRP A 503 -6.40 -12.05 -1.32
CA TRP A 503 -6.61 -10.77 -2.02
C TRP A 503 -7.71 -10.95 -3.07
N ASP A 504 -8.63 -9.99 -3.16
CA ASP A 504 -9.80 -10.05 -4.05
C ASP A 504 -10.56 -11.38 -4.00
N CYS A 505 -10.77 -11.90 -2.78
CA CYS A 505 -11.42 -13.19 -2.52
C CYS A 505 -10.72 -14.41 -3.13
N ARG A 506 -9.44 -14.28 -3.52
CA ARG A 506 -8.60 -15.35 -4.07
C ARG A 506 -7.46 -15.65 -3.12
N GLN A 507 -7.08 -16.91 -3.02
CA GLN A 507 -5.88 -17.31 -2.30
C GLN A 507 -4.65 -16.89 -3.10
N VAL A 508 -3.76 -16.11 -2.48
CA VAL A 508 -2.52 -15.63 -3.09
C VAL A 508 -1.32 -16.07 -2.27
N GLU A 509 -0.28 -16.50 -2.96
CA GLU A 509 0.92 -17.07 -2.35
C GLU A 509 2.18 -16.40 -2.88
N GLY A 510 3.13 -16.15 -1.99
CA GLY A 510 4.46 -15.66 -2.36
C GLY A 510 5.49 -16.77 -2.28
N TYR A 511 6.35 -16.89 -3.29
CA TYR A 511 7.42 -17.88 -3.33
C TYR A 511 8.77 -17.25 -3.66
N TRP A 512 9.82 -17.78 -3.05
CA TRP A 512 11.19 -17.58 -3.48
C TRP A 512 11.73 -18.90 -4.03
N LEU A 513 12.18 -18.86 -5.28
CA LEU A 513 12.64 -20.00 -6.05
C LEU A 513 14.11 -19.80 -6.47
N LYS A 514 14.87 -20.90 -6.58
CA LYS A 514 16.27 -20.88 -7.06
C LYS A 514 16.58 -22.04 -7.99
N ARG A 515 17.48 -21.79 -8.94
CA ARG A 515 18.07 -22.78 -9.84
C ARG A 515 19.52 -23.09 -9.45
#